data_AF-A0A6I6JES7-F1
#
_entry.id   AF-A0A6I6JES7-F1
#
_cell.length_a   1.000
_cell.length_b   1.000
_cell.length_c   1.000
_cell.angle_alpha   90.00
_cell.angle_beta   90.00
_cell.angle_gamma   90.00
#
_symmetry.space_group_name_H-M   'P 1'
#
loop_
_entity.id
_entity.type
_entity.pdbx_description
1 polymer ?
#
loop_
_entity_poly.entity_id
_entity_poly.type
_entity_poly.pdbx_seq_one_letter_code
_entity_poly.pdbx_strand_id
1 'polypeptide(L)'
;MIKTCSLILVTMVLSVSLAHGGGTFPTTLAGFTLGQDFDDFSQHCDMDRASPIPDAPYLTEVHLKSDSIPGIRGGSLTFANAEAEGKLVRIKLKFHNRSQKFFDQLLRRYENAFGKPDSYEGDAFRNVIAWKWNFSRGKERVSVLLMWSRESEMRPGVSIKMTLDSLVDSEYKAFMREFNRREARNGGPTRIKSLDEFLPR
;
A
#
# COMPACT_ATOMS: atom_id res chain seq x y z
N MET A 1 -42.03 62.36 -31.42
CA MET A 1 -41.85 61.53 -30.20
C MET A 1 -41.50 60.11 -30.65
N ILE A 2 -40.22 59.78 -30.76
CA ILE A 2 -39.75 58.46 -31.22
C ILE A 2 -39.23 57.71 -29.99
N LYS A 3 -39.87 56.59 -29.64
CA LYS A 3 -39.43 55.69 -28.56
C LYS A 3 -38.52 54.62 -29.17
N THR A 4 -37.23 54.66 -28.83
CA THR A 4 -36.28 53.60 -29.15
C THR A 4 -36.44 52.45 -28.16
N CYS A 5 -36.76 51.26 -28.70
CA CYS A 5 -36.89 50.01 -27.99
C CYS A 5 -35.51 49.32 -28.01
N SER A 6 -34.83 49.21 -26.86
CA SER A 6 -33.57 48.48 -26.75
C SER A 6 -33.84 46.99 -26.54
N LEU A 7 -33.36 46.18 -27.49
CA LEU A 7 -33.41 44.73 -27.49
C LEU A 7 -32.19 44.19 -26.72
N ILE A 8 -32.41 43.52 -25.59
CA ILE A 8 -31.35 42.91 -24.78
C ILE A 8 -31.10 41.49 -25.30
N LEU A 9 -29.88 41.27 -25.82
CA LEU A 9 -29.38 39.98 -26.29
C LEU A 9 -28.83 39.17 -25.10
N VAL A 10 -29.46 38.04 -24.78
CA VAL A 10 -29.01 37.13 -23.71
C VAL A 10 -28.07 36.08 -24.30
N THR A 11 -26.79 36.20 -24.02
CA THR A 11 -25.74 35.25 -24.43
C THR A 11 -25.67 34.10 -23.42
N MET A 12 -26.18 32.93 -23.80
CA MET A 12 -26.14 31.71 -22.98
C MET A 12 -24.75 31.07 -23.07
N VAL A 13 -23.90 31.34 -22.08
CA VAL A 13 -22.56 30.73 -21.95
C VAL A 13 -22.71 29.29 -21.46
N LEU A 14 -22.54 28.33 -22.37
CA LEU A 14 -22.39 26.92 -22.03
C LEU A 14 -21.11 26.74 -21.22
N SER A 15 -21.26 26.55 -19.92
CA SER A 15 -20.18 26.12 -19.04
C SER A 15 -19.97 24.63 -19.24
N VAL A 16 -19.00 24.26 -20.07
CA VAL A 16 -18.48 22.89 -20.12
C VAL A 16 -17.72 22.65 -18.82
N SER A 17 -18.37 22.02 -17.85
CA SER A 17 -17.70 21.54 -16.65
C SER A 17 -16.72 20.44 -17.06
N LEU A 18 -15.43 20.78 -17.15
CA LEU A 18 -14.34 19.81 -17.08
C LEU A 18 -14.45 19.12 -15.72
N ALA A 19 -15.12 17.97 -15.70
CA ALA A 19 -15.03 17.01 -14.61
C ALA A 19 -13.57 16.57 -14.51
N HIS A 20 -12.79 17.31 -13.72
CA HIS A 20 -11.51 16.81 -13.24
C HIS A 20 -11.87 15.58 -12.43
N GLY A 21 -11.50 14.40 -12.95
CA GLY A 21 -11.52 13.14 -12.21
C GLY A 21 -10.59 13.27 -11.02
N GLY A 22 -11.06 13.93 -9.97
CA GLY A 22 -10.44 13.95 -8.65
C GLY A 22 -10.64 12.57 -8.05
N GLY A 23 -9.86 11.60 -8.53
CA GLY A 23 -9.81 10.27 -7.94
C GLY A 23 -9.58 10.42 -6.43
N THR A 24 -10.41 9.77 -5.62
CA THR A 24 -10.25 9.78 -4.17
C THR A 24 -8.87 9.22 -3.83
N PHE A 25 -8.03 9.98 -3.15
CA PHE A 25 -6.76 9.51 -2.61
C PHE A 25 -7.06 8.52 -1.47
N PRO A 26 -6.86 7.20 -1.67
CA PRO A 26 -7.29 6.22 -0.70
C PRO A 26 -6.30 6.14 0.44
N THR A 27 -6.78 6.34 1.67
CA THR A 27 -5.97 6.20 2.89
C THR A 27 -6.48 5.10 3.80
N THR A 28 -7.70 4.62 3.60
CA THR A 28 -8.38 3.69 4.51
C THR A 28 -8.77 2.39 3.80
N LEU A 29 -8.50 1.26 4.47
CA LEU A 29 -8.88 -0.07 4.00
C LEU A 29 -9.36 -0.91 5.19
N ALA A 30 -10.61 -1.41 5.10
CA ALA A 30 -11.24 -2.24 6.13
C ALA A 30 -11.23 -1.61 7.54
N GLY A 31 -11.37 -0.27 7.63
CA GLY A 31 -11.38 0.46 8.90
C GLY A 31 -10.00 0.89 9.40
N PHE A 32 -8.91 0.44 8.78
CA PHE A 32 -7.55 0.89 9.11
C PHE A 32 -7.14 2.05 8.21
N THR A 33 -6.59 3.11 8.79
CA THR A 33 -6.18 4.32 8.03
C THR A 33 -4.68 4.52 8.12
N LEU A 34 -4.04 4.61 6.95
CA LEU A 34 -2.62 4.91 6.83
C LEU A 34 -2.31 6.29 7.43
N GLY A 35 -1.18 6.38 8.13
CA GLY A 35 -0.71 7.59 8.81
C GLY A 35 -1.33 7.84 10.18
N GLN A 36 -2.35 7.07 10.61
CA GLN A 36 -2.84 7.10 11.99
C GLN A 36 -1.90 6.35 12.93
N ASP A 37 -2.05 6.59 14.25
CA ASP A 37 -1.32 5.84 15.26
C ASP A 37 -1.74 4.37 15.23
N PHE A 38 -0.75 3.48 15.21
CA PHE A 38 -0.98 2.04 15.18
C PHE A 38 -1.77 1.56 16.42
N ASP A 39 -1.58 2.21 17.57
CA ASP A 39 -2.22 1.86 18.82
C ASP A 39 -3.76 1.87 18.73
N ASP A 40 -4.33 2.72 17.85
CA ASP A 40 -5.77 2.77 17.55
C ASP A 40 -6.30 1.43 16.99
N PHE A 41 -5.41 0.60 16.42
CA PHE A 41 -5.74 -0.66 15.77
C PHE A 41 -5.18 -1.89 16.50
N SER A 42 -4.41 -1.69 17.57
CA SER A 42 -3.70 -2.74 18.32
C SER A 42 -4.62 -3.88 18.78
N GLN A 43 -5.88 -3.58 19.13
CA GLN A 43 -6.88 -4.57 19.53
C GLN A 43 -7.17 -5.64 18.45
N HIS A 44 -6.96 -5.32 17.18
CA HIS A 44 -7.14 -6.24 16.04
C HIS A 44 -5.91 -7.12 15.79
N CYS A 45 -4.80 -6.90 16.50
CA CYS A 45 -3.50 -7.48 16.21
C CYS A 45 -3.01 -8.42 17.34
N ASP A 46 -2.23 -9.43 16.95
CA ASP A 46 -1.49 -10.33 17.85
C ASP A 46 -0.17 -9.66 18.28
N MET A 47 -0.26 -8.81 19.30
CA MET A 47 0.85 -7.94 19.74
C MET A 47 2.05 -8.73 20.26
N ASP A 48 1.85 -9.93 20.79
CA ASP A 48 2.92 -10.82 21.25
C ASP A 48 3.84 -11.27 20.10
N ARG A 49 3.39 -11.07 18.86
CA ARG A 49 4.13 -11.43 17.63
C ARG A 49 4.54 -10.24 16.79
N ALA A 50 4.51 -9.03 17.36
CA ALA A 50 5.08 -7.86 16.71
C ALA A 50 6.59 -8.06 16.50
N SER A 51 7.06 -7.92 15.27
CA SER A 51 8.49 -8.08 14.96
C SER A 51 8.96 -7.11 13.87
N PRO A 52 10.18 -6.55 13.98
CA PRO A 52 10.80 -5.84 12.87
C PRO A 52 10.86 -6.70 11.61
N ILE A 53 10.62 -6.10 10.45
CA ILE A 53 10.73 -6.81 9.18
C ILE A 53 12.24 -7.03 8.89
N PRO A 54 12.72 -8.26 8.63
CA PRO A 54 14.14 -8.53 8.47
C PRO A 54 14.86 -7.63 7.44
N ASP A 55 14.28 -7.45 6.26
CA ASP A 55 14.85 -6.62 5.18
C ASP A 55 14.42 -5.14 5.26
N ALA A 56 13.56 -4.80 6.22
CA ALA A 56 13.09 -3.44 6.46
C ALA A 56 12.95 -3.20 7.98
N PRO A 57 14.04 -3.28 8.76
CA PRO A 57 13.98 -3.26 10.23
C PRO A 57 13.52 -1.91 10.81
N TYR A 58 13.45 -0.89 9.95
CA TYR A 58 12.81 0.40 10.22
C TYR A 58 11.28 0.35 10.22
N LEU A 59 10.71 -0.84 10.01
CA LEU A 59 9.29 -1.12 10.09
C LEU A 59 9.04 -2.34 10.99
N THR A 60 7.97 -2.30 11.77
CA THR A 60 7.48 -3.44 12.55
C THR A 60 6.19 -3.98 11.93
N GLU A 61 6.14 -5.29 11.69
CA GLU A 61 4.93 -5.99 11.24
C GLU A 61 4.27 -6.71 12.41
N VAL A 62 2.93 -6.60 12.50
CA VAL A 62 2.10 -7.33 13.46
C VAL A 62 0.98 -8.03 12.73
N HIS A 63 0.74 -9.30 13.06
CA HIS A 63 -0.31 -10.08 12.42
C HIS A 63 -1.69 -9.70 12.95
N LEU A 64 -2.67 -9.69 12.04
CA LEU A 64 -4.07 -9.55 12.41
C LEU A 64 -4.57 -10.83 13.08
N LYS A 65 -5.41 -10.68 14.11
CA LYS A 65 -6.20 -11.79 14.66
C LYS A 65 -7.18 -12.29 13.59
N SER A 66 -7.35 -13.60 13.48
CA SER A 66 -8.11 -14.23 12.40
C SER A 66 -9.60 -13.91 12.38
N ASP A 67 -10.15 -13.42 13.49
CA ASP A 67 -11.55 -13.04 13.69
C ASP A 67 -11.77 -11.52 13.73
N SER A 68 -10.71 -10.73 13.58
CA SER A 68 -10.77 -9.26 13.69
C SER A 68 -11.61 -8.59 12.59
N ILE A 69 -11.69 -9.19 11.40
CA ILE A 69 -12.41 -8.64 10.25
C ILE A 69 -13.15 -9.76 9.52
N PRO A 70 -14.47 -9.63 9.31
CA PRO A 70 -15.25 -10.62 8.56
C PRO A 70 -14.69 -10.90 7.16
N GLY A 71 -14.55 -12.18 6.82
CA GLY A 71 -14.06 -12.62 5.51
C GLY A 71 -12.54 -12.57 5.33
N ILE A 72 -11.80 -12.05 6.32
CA ILE A 72 -10.34 -12.00 6.33
C ILE A 72 -9.81 -13.14 7.21
N ARG A 73 -8.98 -14.01 6.63
CA ARG A 73 -8.37 -15.15 7.33
C ARG A 73 -7.08 -14.82 8.06
N GLY A 74 -6.67 -13.55 7.98
CA GLY A 74 -5.41 -13.05 8.51
C GLY A 74 -4.81 -12.00 7.58
N GLY A 75 -3.58 -11.61 7.90
CA GLY A 75 -2.96 -10.45 7.29
C GLY A 75 -1.97 -9.82 8.26
N SER A 76 -1.63 -8.57 8.01
CA SER A 76 -0.75 -7.81 8.88
C SER A 76 -0.98 -6.32 8.74
N LEU A 77 -0.68 -5.61 9.82
CA LEU A 77 -0.45 -4.18 9.84
C LEU A 77 1.04 -3.94 10.02
N THR A 78 1.57 -2.89 9.40
CA THR A 78 2.96 -2.49 9.56
C THR A 78 3.03 -1.04 9.98
N PHE A 79 3.82 -0.75 11.01
CA PHE A 79 4.06 0.61 11.49
C PHE A 79 5.54 1.01 11.44
N ALA A 80 5.77 2.31 11.43
CA ALA A 80 7.09 2.95 11.34
C ALA A 80 7.83 2.95 12.69
N ASN A 81 9.17 2.85 12.64
CA ASN A 81 10.03 2.76 13.83
C ASN A 81 11.04 3.92 13.94
N ALA A 82 11.10 4.86 12.99
CA ALA A 82 12.15 5.86 12.88
C ALA A 82 11.61 7.32 12.83
N GLU A 83 11.36 7.88 11.65
CA GLU A 83 10.98 9.29 11.47
C GLU A 83 9.54 9.56 11.94
N ALA A 84 8.64 8.63 11.65
CA ALA A 84 7.22 8.69 12.02
C ALA A 84 6.84 7.51 12.92
N GLU A 85 7.58 7.33 14.00
CA GLU A 85 7.41 6.24 14.96
C GLU A 85 5.93 6.01 15.33
N GLY A 86 5.51 4.74 15.31
CA GLY A 86 4.16 4.32 15.66
C GLY A 86 3.11 4.54 14.57
N LYS A 87 3.40 5.23 13.47
CA LYS A 87 2.41 5.47 12.41
C LYS A 87 2.19 4.24 11.54
N LEU A 88 0.93 3.92 11.25
CA LEU A 88 0.56 2.84 10.35
C LEU A 88 0.97 3.17 8.90
N VAL A 89 1.83 2.35 8.30
CA VAL A 89 2.37 2.57 6.95
C VAL A 89 1.92 1.53 5.93
N ARG A 90 1.41 0.37 6.38
CA ARG A 90 0.96 -0.69 5.47
C ARG A 90 -0.17 -1.51 6.09
N ILE A 91 -1.13 -1.86 5.23
CA ILE A 91 -2.24 -2.76 5.54
C ILE A 91 -2.17 -3.93 4.56
N LYS A 92 -2.17 -5.16 5.06
CA LYS A 92 -2.19 -6.38 4.24
C LYS A 92 -3.32 -7.27 4.69
N LEU A 93 -4.28 -7.54 3.81
CA LEU A 93 -5.45 -8.37 4.08
C LEU A 93 -5.41 -9.63 3.23
N LYS A 94 -5.71 -10.79 3.82
CA LYS A 94 -5.84 -12.07 3.11
C LYS A 94 -7.24 -12.62 3.31
N PHE A 95 -7.92 -12.97 2.23
CA PHE A 95 -9.31 -13.41 2.29
C PHE A 95 -9.44 -14.92 2.55
N HIS A 96 -10.53 -15.30 3.22
CA HIS A 96 -10.98 -16.70 3.30
C HIS A 96 -11.37 -17.24 1.92
N ASN A 97 -12.00 -16.41 1.07
CA ASN A 97 -12.27 -16.79 -0.31
C ASN A 97 -10.99 -16.67 -1.15
N ARG A 98 -10.47 -17.82 -1.58
CA ARG A 98 -9.18 -17.93 -2.30
C ARG A 98 -9.36 -18.09 -3.81
N SER A 99 -10.60 -18.07 -4.30
CA SER A 99 -10.88 -18.33 -5.71
C SER A 99 -10.45 -17.17 -6.61
N GLN A 100 -10.01 -17.49 -7.82
CA GLN A 100 -9.75 -16.49 -8.85
C GLN A 100 -11.03 -15.71 -9.20
N LYS A 101 -12.19 -16.37 -9.19
CA LYS A 101 -13.49 -15.72 -9.41
C LYS A 101 -13.75 -14.56 -8.44
N PHE A 102 -13.40 -14.73 -7.17
CA PHE A 102 -13.52 -13.66 -6.16
C PHE A 102 -12.52 -12.53 -6.42
N PHE A 103 -11.29 -12.86 -6.80
CA PHE A 103 -10.33 -11.85 -7.26
C PHE A 103 -10.86 -11.05 -8.44
N ASP A 104 -11.42 -11.69 -9.47
CA ASP A 104 -11.97 -11.01 -10.64
C ASP A 104 -13.14 -10.08 -10.28
N GLN A 105 -13.94 -10.47 -9.28
CA GLN A 105 -15.01 -9.62 -8.75
C GLN A 105 -14.45 -8.38 -8.06
N LEU A 106 -13.43 -8.54 -7.19
CA LEU A 106 -12.75 -7.39 -6.58
C LEU A 106 -12.08 -6.52 -7.62
N LEU A 107 -11.38 -7.10 -8.59
CA LEU A 107 -10.70 -6.37 -9.66
C LEU A 107 -11.67 -5.46 -10.41
N ARG A 108 -12.85 -5.95 -10.80
CA ARG A 108 -13.89 -5.12 -11.42
C ARG A 108 -14.36 -3.98 -10.51
N ARG A 109 -14.43 -4.18 -9.19
CA ARG A 109 -14.79 -3.12 -8.23
C ARG A 109 -13.69 -2.06 -8.14
N TYR A 110 -12.43 -2.49 -8.11
CA TYR A 110 -11.27 -1.58 -8.14
C TYR A 110 -11.22 -0.78 -9.43
N GLU A 111 -11.40 -1.42 -10.60
CA GLU A 111 -11.42 -0.73 -11.88
C GLU A 111 -12.56 0.29 -11.99
N ASN A 112 -13.74 -0.04 -11.47
CA ASN A 112 -14.87 0.89 -11.43
C ASN A 112 -14.62 2.09 -10.50
N ALA A 113 -13.89 1.90 -9.41
CA ALA A 113 -13.61 2.95 -8.42
C ALA A 113 -12.43 3.84 -8.79
N PHE A 114 -11.37 3.25 -9.37
CA PHE A 114 -10.08 3.91 -9.55
C PHE A 114 -9.60 3.97 -11.01
N GLY A 115 -10.34 3.36 -11.95
CA GLY A 115 -9.89 3.20 -13.32
C GLY A 115 -8.92 2.03 -13.48
N LYS A 116 -8.27 1.96 -14.66
CA LYS A 116 -7.34 0.86 -14.98
C LYS A 116 -6.11 0.88 -14.06
N PRO A 117 -5.54 -0.29 -13.72
CA PRO A 117 -4.30 -0.36 -12.94
C PRO A 117 -3.13 0.25 -13.72
N ASP A 118 -2.14 0.78 -12.99
CA ASP A 118 -0.94 1.38 -13.57
C ASP A 118 0.10 0.33 -13.97
N SER A 119 0.19 -0.78 -13.23
CA SER A 119 1.15 -1.85 -13.51
C SER A 119 0.61 -3.24 -13.19
N TYR A 120 1.14 -4.22 -13.94
CA TYR A 120 1.05 -5.64 -13.63
C TYR A 120 2.30 -6.07 -12.86
N GLU A 121 2.11 -6.72 -11.72
CA GLU A 121 3.18 -7.20 -10.82
C GLU A 121 3.11 -8.73 -10.62
N GLY A 122 2.33 -9.42 -11.47
CA GLY A 122 2.24 -10.88 -11.45
C GLY A 122 3.37 -11.54 -12.22
N ASP A 123 3.39 -12.87 -12.23
CA ASP A 123 4.35 -13.63 -13.03
C ASP A 123 3.88 -13.83 -14.48
N ALA A 124 4.81 -14.17 -15.36
CA ALA A 124 4.53 -14.37 -16.78
C ALA A 124 3.59 -15.56 -17.07
N PHE A 125 3.58 -16.56 -16.17
CA PHE A 125 2.80 -17.79 -16.31
C PHE A 125 1.39 -17.68 -15.69
N ARG A 126 1.08 -16.53 -15.07
CA ARG A 126 -0.16 -16.22 -14.35
C ARG A 126 -0.45 -17.18 -13.19
N ASN A 127 0.59 -17.72 -12.55
CA ASN A 127 0.42 -18.40 -11.27
C ASN A 127 0.18 -17.39 -10.13
N VAL A 128 0.69 -16.18 -10.31
CA VAL A 128 0.41 -14.97 -9.55
C VAL A 128 -0.14 -13.92 -10.50
N ILE A 129 -1.30 -13.36 -10.16
CA ILE A 129 -1.90 -12.22 -10.86
C ILE A 129 -1.95 -11.08 -9.85
N ALA A 130 -1.25 -9.98 -10.14
CA ALA A 130 -1.24 -8.82 -9.26
C ALA A 130 -1.35 -7.52 -10.07
N TRP A 131 -2.31 -6.67 -9.70
CA TRP A 131 -2.56 -5.39 -10.33
C TRP A 131 -2.35 -4.28 -9.31
N LYS A 132 -1.61 -3.24 -9.72
CA LYS A 132 -1.23 -2.12 -8.86
C LYS A 132 -1.85 -0.82 -9.32
N TRP A 133 -2.33 -0.04 -8.36
CA TRP A 133 -2.69 1.36 -8.52
C TRP A 133 -1.78 2.21 -7.62
N ASN A 134 -1.38 3.36 -8.12
CA ASN A 134 -0.56 4.34 -7.45
C ASN A 134 -1.33 5.66 -7.40
N PHE A 135 -1.40 6.24 -6.22
CA PHE A 135 -2.12 7.47 -5.93
C PHE A 135 -1.11 8.49 -5.41
N SER A 136 -1.27 9.74 -5.83
CA SER A 136 -0.41 10.84 -5.39
C SER A 136 -1.25 12.04 -4.98
N ARG A 137 -0.90 12.67 -3.86
CA ARG A 137 -1.48 13.93 -3.39
C ARG A 137 -0.40 14.80 -2.77
N GLY A 138 0.03 15.82 -3.49
CA GLY A 138 1.18 16.64 -3.08
C GLY A 138 2.43 15.76 -2.95
N LYS A 139 2.99 15.65 -1.74
CA LYS A 139 4.15 14.78 -1.44
C LYS A 139 3.76 13.37 -1.01
N GLU A 140 2.48 13.14 -0.70
CA GLU A 140 2.00 11.83 -0.25
C GLU A 140 1.82 10.89 -1.44
N ARG A 141 2.24 9.64 -1.25
CA ARG A 141 2.07 8.56 -2.23
C ARG A 141 1.52 7.33 -1.54
N VAL A 142 0.47 6.76 -2.11
CA VAL A 142 -0.12 5.49 -1.67
C VAL A 142 -0.15 4.54 -2.85
N SER A 143 0.16 3.26 -2.62
CA SER A 143 -0.09 2.20 -3.58
C SER A 143 -1.05 1.17 -3.03
N VAL A 144 -1.89 0.64 -3.92
CA VAL A 144 -2.75 -0.53 -3.65
C VAL A 144 -2.39 -1.63 -4.64
N LEU A 145 -2.13 -2.83 -4.11
CA LEU A 145 -1.88 -4.04 -4.88
C LEU A 145 -2.98 -5.05 -4.57
N LEU A 146 -3.79 -5.39 -5.57
CA LEU A 146 -4.72 -6.51 -5.51
C LEU A 146 -4.07 -7.73 -6.15
N MET A 147 -4.02 -8.84 -5.42
CA MET A 147 -3.31 -10.05 -5.85
C MET A 147 -4.17 -11.30 -5.69
N TRP A 148 -4.01 -12.23 -6.63
CA TRP A 148 -4.37 -13.63 -6.50
C TRP A 148 -3.17 -14.52 -6.82
N SER A 149 -3.01 -15.61 -6.07
CA SER A 149 -1.95 -16.59 -6.32
C SER A 149 -2.48 -18.01 -6.13
N ARG A 150 -2.04 -18.93 -7.00
CA ARG A 150 -2.21 -20.39 -6.81
C ARG A 150 -0.99 -21.06 -6.17
N GLU A 151 0.12 -20.33 -6.00
CA GLU A 151 1.38 -20.87 -5.50
C GLU A 151 1.32 -21.14 -3.99
N SER A 152 1.63 -22.37 -3.60
CA SER A 152 1.60 -22.84 -2.20
C SER A 152 2.61 -22.10 -1.32
N GLU A 153 3.81 -21.87 -1.86
CA GLU A 153 4.92 -21.20 -1.17
C GLU A 153 4.62 -19.72 -0.89
N MET A 154 3.88 -19.05 -1.79
CA MET A 154 3.47 -17.64 -1.61
C MET A 154 2.17 -17.48 -0.79
N ARG A 155 1.72 -18.54 -0.11
CA ARG A 155 0.43 -18.65 0.61
C ARG A 155 -0.77 -18.28 -0.29
N PRO A 156 -1.41 -19.26 -0.97
CA PRO A 156 -2.35 -19.02 -2.06
C PRO A 156 -3.60 -18.23 -1.66
N GLY A 157 -4.27 -17.68 -2.66
CA GLY A 157 -5.57 -17.03 -2.55
C GLY A 157 -5.52 -15.54 -2.87
N VAL A 158 -6.54 -14.82 -2.40
CA VAL A 158 -6.73 -13.39 -2.69
C VAL A 158 -6.18 -12.54 -1.55
N SER A 159 -5.47 -11.46 -1.89
CA SER A 159 -4.99 -10.48 -0.93
C SER A 159 -5.01 -9.06 -1.46
N ILE A 160 -5.13 -8.10 -0.55
CA ILE A 160 -4.93 -6.68 -0.81
C ILE A 160 -3.75 -6.21 0.02
N LYS A 161 -2.85 -5.44 -0.57
CA LYS A 161 -1.79 -4.70 0.14
C LYS A 161 -1.94 -3.22 -0.18
N MET A 162 -2.07 -2.38 0.84
CA MET A 162 -2.08 -0.92 0.70
C MET A 162 -0.91 -0.34 1.49
N THR A 163 -0.14 0.58 0.89
CA THR A 163 1.10 1.11 1.48
C THR A 163 1.15 2.63 1.34
N LEU A 164 1.50 3.35 2.41
CA LEU A 164 1.86 4.76 2.35
C LEU A 164 3.34 4.89 1.94
N ASP A 165 3.59 4.74 0.63
CA ASP A 165 4.95 4.65 0.06
C ASP A 165 5.82 5.85 0.44
N SER A 166 5.26 7.07 0.44
CA SER A 166 6.01 8.26 0.83
C SER A 166 6.55 8.20 2.25
N LEU A 167 5.81 7.57 3.18
CA LEU A 167 6.25 7.43 4.57
C LEU A 167 7.27 6.30 4.72
N VAL A 168 7.05 5.16 4.06
CA VAL A 168 8.03 4.07 3.99
C VAL A 168 9.38 4.57 3.44
N ASP A 169 9.36 5.38 2.38
CA ASP A 169 10.56 5.97 1.81
C ASP A 169 11.29 6.92 2.78
N SER A 170 10.53 7.65 3.60
CA SER A 170 11.08 8.54 4.63
C SER A 170 11.77 7.72 5.73
N GLU A 171 11.11 6.67 6.22
CA GLU A 171 11.64 5.74 7.22
C GLU A 171 12.93 5.07 6.73
N TYR A 172 12.94 4.57 5.49
CA TYR A 172 14.12 3.97 4.89
C TYR A 172 15.30 4.95 4.86
N LYS A 173 15.07 6.20 4.46
CA LYS A 173 16.11 7.23 4.45
C LYS A 173 16.63 7.54 5.85
N ALA A 174 15.75 7.61 6.85
CA ALA A 174 16.16 7.83 8.24
C ALA A 174 17.03 6.68 8.77
N PHE A 175 16.58 5.45 8.53
CA PHE A 175 17.33 4.25 8.89
C PHE A 175 18.69 4.16 8.21
N MET A 176 18.77 4.40 6.89
CA MET A 176 20.03 4.33 6.16
C MET A 176 21.05 5.37 6.60
N ARG A 177 20.60 6.57 7.01
CA ARG A 177 21.49 7.58 7.61
C ARG A 177 22.14 7.04 8.88
N GLU A 178 21.37 6.42 9.76
CA GLU A 178 21.89 5.86 11.00
C GLU A 178 22.75 4.62 10.78
N PHE A 179 22.29 3.72 9.92
CA PHE A 179 23.00 2.50 9.57
C PHE A 179 24.39 2.81 9.01
N ASN A 180 24.49 3.70 8.02
CA ASN A 180 25.76 4.10 7.44
C ASN A 180 26.69 4.77 8.46
N ARG A 181 26.14 5.57 9.38
CA ARG A 181 26.90 6.18 10.47
C ARG A 181 27.46 5.14 11.45
N ARG A 182 26.72 4.06 11.71
CA ARG A 182 27.18 2.94 12.55
C ARG A 182 28.22 2.10 11.84
N GLU A 183 27.98 1.73 10.58
CA GLU A 183 28.95 0.98 9.77
C GLU A 183 30.28 1.72 9.66
N ALA A 184 30.26 3.03 9.39
CA ALA A 184 31.48 3.85 9.35
C ALA A 184 32.23 3.85 10.70
N ARG A 185 31.51 3.90 11.83
CA ARG A 185 32.10 3.79 13.18
C ARG A 185 32.71 2.41 13.46
N ASN A 186 32.15 1.36 12.86
CA ASN A 186 32.60 -0.02 13.02
C ASN A 186 33.74 -0.41 12.06
N GLY A 187 34.30 0.55 11.30
CA GLY A 187 35.38 0.27 10.35
C GLY A 187 34.90 -0.16 8.96
N GLY A 188 33.59 -0.06 8.69
CA GLY A 188 32.96 -0.37 7.41
C GLY A 188 32.69 -1.87 7.21
N PRO A 189 32.17 -2.24 6.02
CA PRO A 189 31.82 -3.62 5.72
C PRO A 189 33.06 -4.53 5.69
N THR A 190 32.92 -5.72 6.27
CA THR A 190 33.98 -6.73 6.24
C THR A 190 34.12 -7.35 4.85
N ARG A 191 35.34 -7.76 4.49
CA ARG A 191 35.61 -8.46 3.22
C ARG A 191 35.32 -9.94 3.34
N ILE A 192 34.73 -10.51 2.30
CA ILE A 192 34.64 -11.97 2.12
C ILE A 192 36.06 -12.54 2.06
N LYS A 193 36.35 -13.53 2.91
CA LYS A 193 37.67 -14.16 2.98
C LYS A 193 37.83 -15.31 1.98
N SER A 194 36.81 -16.14 1.84
CA SER A 194 36.75 -17.22 0.85
C SER A 194 35.31 -17.46 0.40
N LEU A 195 35.13 -17.82 -0.88
CA LEU A 195 33.83 -18.24 -1.39
C LEU A 195 33.42 -19.63 -0.88
N ASP A 196 34.39 -20.44 -0.47
CA ASP A 196 34.15 -21.78 0.07
C ASP A 196 33.36 -21.74 1.39
N GLU A 197 33.38 -20.62 2.11
CA GLU A 197 32.56 -20.40 3.32
C GLU A 197 31.06 -20.39 3.03
N PHE A 198 30.67 -20.17 1.77
CA PHE A 198 29.28 -20.10 1.32
C PHE A 198 28.84 -21.33 0.54
N LEU A 199 29.72 -22.33 0.40
CA LEU A 199 29.35 -23.61 -0.21
C LEU A 199 28.65 -24.49 0.84
N PRO A 200 27.42 -24.98 0.56
CA PRO A 200 26.75 -25.93 1.45
C PRO A 200 27.55 -27.24 1.49
N ARG A 201 27.65 -27.84 2.68
CA ARG A 201 28.34 -29.12 2.93
C ARG A 201 27.36 -30.20 3.33
#